data_AF-A0A9N8J5W6-F1
#
_entry.id   AF-A0A9N8J5W6-F1
#
_cell.length_a   1.000
_cell.length_b   1.000
_cell.length_c   1.000
_cell.angle_alpha   90.00
_cell.angle_beta   90.00
_cell.angle_gamma   90.00
#
_symmetry.space_group_name_H-M   'P 1'
#
loop_
_entity.id
_entity.type
_entity.pdbx_description
1 polymer ?
#
loop_
_entity_poly.entity_id
_entity_poly.type
_entity_poly.pdbx_seq_one_letter_code
_entity_poly.pdbx_strand_id
1 'polypeptide(L)'
;MTYSVLTKVTNNVYNNQKFYLYKHGEEDSLNNFTKEEAEKLKQILDDFQNVFSETEIVPREDDEIKYIEISDNTKNLHFAFENVFDDCPGILQNLEEFDVMISGIDRDETVRQTFKD
;
A
#
# COMPACT_ATOMS: atom_id res chain seq x y z
N MET A 1 9.01 -0.22 16.56
CA MET A 1 8.03 0.65 15.90
C MET A 1 7.90 0.21 14.46
N THR A 2 6.67 0.01 14.01
CA THR A 2 6.31 -0.40 12.65
C THR A 2 5.69 0.77 11.88
N TYR A 3 5.71 0.68 10.55
CA TYR A 3 5.42 1.78 9.64
C TYR A 3 4.65 1.29 8.41
N SER A 4 3.96 2.22 7.76
CA SER A 4 3.38 2.08 6.42
C SER A 4 3.98 3.13 5.50
N VAL A 5 3.88 2.93 4.19
CA VAL A 5 4.25 3.94 3.20
C VAL A 5 2.98 4.49 2.58
N LEU A 6 2.68 5.77 2.78
CA LEU A 6 1.57 6.45 2.14
C LEU A 6 2.06 7.05 0.83
N THR A 7 1.41 6.76 -0.29
CA THR A 7 1.77 7.35 -1.59
C THR A 7 0.57 7.86 -2.37
N LYS A 8 0.70 9.01 -3.05
CA LYS A 8 -0.30 9.52 -4.01
C LYS A 8 0.05 9.10 -5.44
N VAL A 9 -0.84 8.33 -6.05
CA VAL A 9 -0.69 7.82 -7.42
C VAL A 9 -1.33 8.78 -8.42
N THR A 10 -0.63 9.10 -9.50
CA THR A 10 -1.08 10.07 -10.53
C THR A 10 -1.21 9.47 -11.93
N ASN A 11 -1.16 8.15 -12.07
CA ASN A 11 -1.37 7.49 -13.35
C ASN A 11 -2.86 7.53 -13.79
N ASN A 12 -3.15 7.11 -15.02
CA ASN A 12 -4.50 7.16 -15.58
C ASN A 12 -5.54 6.30 -14.82
N VAL A 13 -5.10 5.24 -14.15
CA VAL A 13 -5.97 4.28 -13.46
C VAL A 13 -6.35 4.76 -12.06
N TYR A 14 -5.38 5.28 -11.31
CA TYR A 14 -5.49 5.63 -9.89
C TYR A 14 -5.32 7.14 -9.63
N ASN A 15 -5.60 7.97 -10.63
CA ASN A 15 -5.28 9.39 -10.63
C ASN A 15 -5.79 10.13 -9.36
N ASN A 16 -4.86 10.75 -8.63
CA ASN A 16 -5.08 11.49 -7.38
C ASN A 16 -5.55 10.65 -6.19
N GLN A 17 -5.35 9.33 -6.22
CA GLN A 17 -5.67 8.44 -5.10
C GLN A 17 -4.47 8.26 -4.17
N LYS A 18 -4.72 8.07 -2.88
CA LYS A 18 -3.68 7.88 -1.87
C LYS A 18 -3.77 6.47 -1.30
N PHE A 19 -2.69 5.71 -1.42
CA PHE A 19 -2.60 4.35 -0.91
C PHE A 19 -1.66 4.25 0.27
N TYR A 20 -2.10 3.59 1.33
CA TYR A 20 -1.19 3.04 2.34
C TYR A 20 -0.71 1.68 1.86
N LEU A 21 0.61 1.53 1.77
CA LEU A 21 1.26 0.29 1.38
C LEU A 21 1.61 -0.54 2.63
N TYR A 22 1.43 -1.84 2.51
CA TYR A 22 1.68 -2.86 3.52
C TYR A 22 2.35 -4.09 2.89
N LYS A 23 3.03 -4.91 3.70
CA LYS A 23 3.54 -6.20 3.24
C LYS A 23 2.54 -7.32 3.54
N HIS A 24 2.44 -8.29 2.66
CA HIS A 24 1.72 -9.53 2.93
C HIS A 24 2.43 -10.33 4.03
N GLY A 25 1.64 -10.84 4.95
CA GLY A 25 2.02 -11.78 5.99
C GLY A 25 1.60 -13.21 5.66
N GLU A 26 1.74 -14.09 6.65
CA GLU A 26 1.22 -15.45 6.59
C GLU A 26 -0.32 -15.43 6.58
N GLU A 27 -0.95 -16.46 5.99
CA GLU A 27 -2.42 -16.64 5.97
C GLU A 27 -3.20 -15.44 5.39
N ASP A 28 -2.69 -14.81 4.32
CA ASP A 28 -3.31 -13.66 3.64
C ASP A 28 -3.51 -12.41 4.53
N SER A 29 -2.77 -12.32 5.64
CA SER A 29 -2.76 -11.14 6.51
C SER A 29 -1.93 -9.99 5.92
N LEU A 30 -2.20 -8.75 6.36
CA LEU A 30 -1.37 -7.59 6.08
C LEU A 30 -0.58 -7.18 7.31
N ASN A 31 0.70 -6.92 7.12
CA ASN A 31 1.61 -6.50 8.16
C ASN A 31 2.20 -5.12 7.83
N ASN A 32 2.46 -4.35 8.88
CA ASN A 32 3.25 -3.13 8.76
C ASN A 32 4.73 -3.46 8.47
N PHE A 33 5.41 -2.54 7.81
CA PHE A 33 6.85 -2.58 7.59
C PHE A 33 7.62 -2.22 8.88
N THR A 34 8.86 -2.68 8.99
CA THR A 34 9.84 -2.05 9.88
C THR A 34 10.23 -0.68 9.32
N LYS A 35 10.89 0.15 10.14
CA LYS A 35 11.37 1.47 9.70
C LYS A 35 12.27 1.37 8.46
N GLU A 36 13.21 0.43 8.51
CA GLU A 36 14.19 0.23 7.44
C GLU A 36 13.51 -0.24 6.14
N GLU A 37 12.57 -1.18 6.24
CA GLU A 37 11.77 -1.63 5.09
C GLU A 37 10.96 -0.47 4.48
N ALA A 38 10.30 0.36 5.31
CA ALA A 38 9.52 1.50 4.84
C ALA A 38 10.39 2.57 4.16
N GLU A 39 11.60 2.82 4.69
CA GLU A 39 12.56 3.75 4.10
C GLU A 39 13.06 3.25 2.73
N LYS A 40 13.37 1.96 2.61
CA LYS A 40 13.75 1.34 1.33
C LYS A 40 12.62 1.42 0.31
N LEU A 41 11.39 1.10 0.70
CA LEU A 41 10.24 1.15 -0.20
C LEU A 41 9.98 2.59 -0.66
N LYS A 42 10.05 3.56 0.25
CA LYS A 42 9.95 4.98 -0.10
C LYS A 42 11.00 5.39 -1.14
N GLN A 43 12.25 4.97 -0.99
CA GLN A 43 13.31 5.28 -1.97
C GLN A 43 12.99 4.75 -3.37
N ILE A 44 12.50 3.50 -3.46
CA ILE A 44 12.10 2.90 -4.74
C ILE A 44 10.96 3.70 -5.38
N LEU A 45 9.94 4.08 -4.60
CA LEU A 45 8.82 4.87 -5.13
C LEU A 45 9.23 6.29 -5.51
N ASP A 46 10.18 6.87 -4.77
CA ASP A 46 10.67 8.21 -5.02
C ASP A 46 11.41 8.34 -6.37
N ASP A 47 11.94 7.24 -6.92
CA ASP A 47 12.53 7.23 -8.26
C ASP A 47 11.49 7.46 -9.38
N PHE A 48 10.20 7.28 -9.08
CA PHE A 48 9.09 7.43 -10.01
C PHE A 48 8.09 8.53 -9.57
N GLN A 49 8.58 9.73 -9.21
CA GLN A 49 7.73 10.88 -8.78
C GLN A 49 6.60 11.24 -9.75
N ASN A 50 6.75 10.93 -11.05
CA ASN A 50 5.71 11.14 -12.05
C ASN A 50 4.46 10.27 -11.81
N VAL A 51 4.64 9.13 -11.15
CA VAL A 51 3.56 8.23 -10.74
C VAL A 51 3.28 8.37 -9.26
N PHE A 52 4.29 8.43 -8.41
CA PHE A 52 4.19 8.51 -6.94
C PHE A 52 4.53 9.91 -6.43
N SER A 53 3.65 10.86 -6.72
CA SER A 53 3.90 12.30 -6.53
C SER A 53 3.91 12.81 -5.08
N GLU A 54 3.42 12.03 -4.12
CA GLU A 54 3.48 12.36 -2.68
C GLU A 54 3.72 11.09 -1.88
N THR A 55 4.95 10.81 -1.46
CA THR A 55 5.30 9.60 -0.68
C THR A 55 5.79 9.95 0.73
N GLU A 56 5.19 9.34 1.75
CA GLU A 56 5.45 9.61 3.18
C GLU A 56 5.56 8.31 3.98
N ILE A 57 6.45 8.28 4.97
CA ILE A 57 6.56 7.16 5.93
C ILE A 57 5.69 7.49 7.14
N VAL A 58 4.72 6.62 7.42
CA VAL A 58 3.72 6.85 8.48
C VAL A 58 3.90 5.81 9.58
N PRO A 59 4.24 6.19 10.84
CA PRO A 59 4.32 5.27 11.96
C PRO A 59 2.94 4.67 12.26
N ARG A 60 2.90 3.36 12.48
CA ARG A 60 1.70 2.56 12.77
C ARG A 60 1.98 1.73 14.01
N GLU A 61 1.91 2.37 15.17
CA GLU A 61 2.03 1.69 16.46
C GLU A 61 0.68 1.04 16.80
N ASP A 62 0.69 -0.26 17.08
CA ASP A 62 -0.46 -1.04 17.56
C ASP A 62 -1.71 -1.11 16.64
N ASP A 63 -1.62 -0.65 15.39
CA ASP A 63 -2.71 -0.77 14.42
C ASP A 63 -2.88 -2.21 13.92
N GLU A 64 -4.00 -2.84 14.30
CA GLU A 64 -4.48 -4.08 13.70
C GLU A 64 -5.01 -3.77 12.28
N ILE A 65 -4.23 -4.14 11.26
CA ILE A 65 -4.64 -3.99 9.85
C ILE A 65 -5.67 -5.08 9.57
N LYS A 66 -6.95 -4.70 9.52
CA LYS A 66 -8.01 -5.64 9.16
C LYS A 66 -8.08 -5.77 7.65
N TYR A 67 -7.77 -6.97 7.16
CA TYR A 67 -8.15 -7.34 5.81
C TYR A 67 -9.68 -7.26 5.72
N ILE A 68 -10.20 -6.37 4.88
CA ILE A 68 -11.63 -6.44 4.55
C ILE A 68 -11.76 -7.63 3.61
N GLU A 69 -12.18 -8.77 4.15
CA GLU A 69 -12.50 -9.96 3.37
C GLU A 69 -13.53 -9.55 2.30
N ILE A 70 -13.11 -9.58 1.03
CA ILE A 70 -13.93 -9.12 -0.11
C ILE A 70 -14.99 -10.20 -0.38
N SER A 71 -16.02 -10.21 0.44
CA SER A 71 -17.17 -11.12 0.29
C SER A 71 -18.26 -10.54 -0.59
N ASP A 72 -18.18 -9.27 -1.01
CA ASP A 72 -19.19 -8.70 -1.91
C ASP A 72 -18.67 -7.51 -2.74
N ASN A 73 -19.29 -7.31 -3.91
CA ASN A 73 -18.89 -6.50 -5.07
C ASN A 73 -18.62 -4.98 -4.87
N THR A 74 -18.40 -4.49 -3.67
CA THR A 74 -17.93 -3.11 -3.43
C THR A 74 -16.40 -3.09 -3.51
N LYS A 75 -15.89 -2.60 -4.65
CA LYS A 75 -14.45 -2.53 -4.96
C LYS A 75 -13.71 -1.64 -3.96
N ASN A 76 -13.14 -2.24 -2.92
CA ASN A 76 -11.95 -1.65 -2.30
C ASN A 76 -10.88 -1.59 -3.38
N LEU A 77 -10.28 -0.42 -3.58
CA LEU A 77 -9.22 -0.24 -4.56
C LEU A 77 -7.93 -0.80 -3.96
N HIS A 78 -7.54 -1.99 -4.42
CA HIS A 78 -6.22 -2.55 -4.19
C HIS A 78 -5.24 -1.94 -5.20
N PHE A 79 -4.12 -1.43 -4.70
CA PHE A 79 -3.02 -0.96 -5.54
C PHE A 79 -2.23 -2.15 -6.06
N ALA A 80 -2.36 -2.42 -7.36
CA ALA A 80 -1.56 -3.43 -8.04
C ALA A 80 -0.44 -2.76 -8.83
N PHE A 81 0.81 -3.09 -8.50
CA PHE A 81 1.98 -2.56 -9.21
C PHE A 81 1.98 -2.90 -10.71
N GLU A 82 1.33 -3.99 -11.11
CA GLU A 82 1.13 -4.36 -12.52
C GLU A 82 0.42 -3.26 -13.32
N ASN A 83 -0.49 -2.51 -12.69
CA ASN A 83 -1.24 -1.43 -13.34
C ASN A 83 -0.44 -0.13 -13.50
N VAL A 84 0.76 -0.06 -12.91
CA VAL A 84 1.67 1.10 -13.06
C VAL A 84 2.98 0.72 -13.78
N PHE A 85 3.15 -0.55 -14.16
CA PHE A 85 4.42 -1.08 -14.66
C PHE A 85 4.92 -0.33 -15.90
N ASP A 86 4.02 0.00 -16.84
CA ASP A 86 4.38 0.71 -18.07
C ASP A 86 4.89 2.14 -17.79
N ASP A 87 4.43 2.77 -16.71
CA ASP A 87 4.85 4.11 -16.29
C ASP A 87 6.05 4.09 -15.32
N CYS A 88 6.40 2.91 -14.80
CA CYS A 88 7.44 2.66 -13.79
C CYS A 88 8.40 1.53 -14.23
N PRO A 89 9.26 1.76 -15.24
CA PRO A 89 10.14 0.71 -15.75
C PRO A 89 11.13 0.24 -14.68
N GLY A 90 11.24 -1.08 -14.48
CA GLY A 90 12.17 -1.64 -13.50
C GLY A 90 11.59 -1.78 -12.08
N ILE A 91 10.38 -1.28 -11.83
CA ILE A 91 9.82 -1.23 -10.46
C ILE A 91 9.67 -2.63 -9.85
N LEU A 92 9.21 -3.62 -10.63
CA LEU A 92 9.04 -4.98 -10.11
C LEU A 92 10.38 -5.60 -9.70
N GLN A 93 11.45 -5.39 -10.47
CA GLN A 93 12.79 -5.87 -10.14
C GLN A 93 13.32 -5.23 -8.85
N ASN A 94 13.07 -3.94 -8.65
CA ASN A 94 13.48 -3.25 -7.41
C ASN A 94 12.67 -3.73 -6.20
N LEU A 95 11.43 -4.19 -6.39
CA LEU A 95 10.57 -4.72 -5.33
C LEU A 95 10.84 -6.20 -5.03
N GLU A 96 11.48 -6.97 -5.91
CA GLU A 96 11.90 -8.35 -5.65
C GLU A 96 12.79 -8.46 -4.40
N GLU A 97 13.53 -7.40 -4.05
CA GLU A 97 14.34 -7.34 -2.83
C GLU A 97 13.54 -7.47 -1.52
N PHE A 98 12.22 -7.26 -1.57
CA PHE A 98 11.35 -7.35 -0.40
C PHE A 98 10.91 -8.78 -0.08
N ASP A 99 11.05 -9.75 -1.01
CA ASP A 99 10.61 -11.16 -0.88
C ASP A 99 9.14 -11.34 -0.42
N VAL A 100 8.35 -10.26 -0.48
CA VAL A 100 6.95 -10.20 -0.03
C VAL A 100 6.12 -9.39 -1.00
N MET A 101 4.87 -9.81 -1.18
CA MET A 101 3.90 -9.04 -1.95
C MET A 101 3.56 -7.75 -1.19
N ILE A 102 3.52 -6.63 -1.90
CA ILE A 102 3.14 -5.32 -1.34
C ILE A 102 1.73 -4.97 -1.80
N SER A 103 0.90 -4.58 -0.86
CA SER A 103 -0.51 -4.25 -1.08
C SER A 103 -0.78 -2.81 -0.69
N GLY A 104 -1.41 -2.04 -1.58
CA GLY A 104 -1.89 -0.71 -1.26
C GLY A 104 -3.39 -0.67 -1.01
N ILE A 105 -3.79 0.03 0.04
CA ILE A 105 -5.18 0.26 0.43
C ILE A 105 -5.48 1.76 0.32
N ASP A 106 -6.49 2.13 -0.46
CA ASP A 106 -6.95 3.52 -0.58
C ASP A 106 -7.54 4.01 0.75
N ARG A 107 -7.47 5.32 0.97
CA ARG A 107 -7.62 6.05 2.25
C ARG A 107 -8.93 5.87 3.02
N ASP A 108 -9.91 5.14 2.49
CA ASP A 108 -11.10 4.74 3.25
C ASP A 108 -10.79 3.52 4.13
N GLU A 109 -9.86 3.68 5.08
CA GLU A 109 -9.64 2.76 6.22
C GLU A 109 -10.86 2.72 7.17
N THR A 110 -12.09 2.66 6.64
CA THR A 110 -13.32 2.63 7.43
C THR A 110 -13.64 1.21 7.84
N VAL A 111 -13.09 0.78 8.98
CA VAL A 111 -13.89 -0.07 9.88
C VAL A 111 -14.64 0.84 10.84
N ARG A 112 -15.95 1.00 10.65
CA ARG A 112 -16.95 1.06 11.74
C ARG A 112 -18.38 1.09 11.21
N GLN A 113 -19.08 -0.04 11.29
CA GLN A 113 -20.44 -0.03 11.82
C GLN A 113 -20.56 -1.10 12.89
N THR A 114 -20.55 -0.66 14.15
CA THR A 114 -21.00 -1.46 15.28
C THR A 114 -22.52 -1.31 15.33
N PHE A 115 -23.28 -2.36 15.00
CA PHE A 115 -24.68 -2.43 15.43
C PHE A 115 -24.67 -3.01 16.85
N LYS A 116 -24.93 -2.14 17.83
CA LYS A 116 -25.39 -2.60 19.14
C LYS A 116 -26.88 -2.86 19.00
N ASP A 117 -27.31 -4.05 19.41
CA ASP A 117 -28.66 -4.20 19.99
C ASP A 117 -28.67 -3.59 21.40
#